data_AF-A0A3D5BTE8-F1
#
_entry.id   AF-A0A3D5BTE8-F1
#
_cell.length_a   1.000
_cell.length_b   1.000
_cell.length_c   1.000
_cell.angle_alpha   90.00
_cell.angle_beta   90.00
_cell.angle_gamma   90.00
#
_symmetry.space_group_name_H-M   'P 1'
#
loop_
_entity.id
_entity.type
_entity.pdbx_description
1 polymer ?
#
loop_
_entity_poly.entity_id
_entity_poly.type
_entity_poly.pdbx_seq_one_letter_code
_entity_poly.pdbx_strand_id
1 'polypeptide(L)'
;MIVAERVWRMQRLSGRVAMVLLTLALLCLFDGLRGGFLGSSGQIRLIPGERYLLSGPMPPKTDRIEDFVIEGAPADGALRLVAEGVFTGFMFGGGMWRGYLDADMRAVPGNYEIRVRDRFGEKQNPALVFSVRVFAGAEDRRAASPSMVTRWIAVEPRLLAACLGALGILVGCWNFLLGRKWHGELVAHGCGEVFRMKTVDGRAEVTADMGSPCDIPQGAPFRFSHPLRGDVGYGTVVSCEKGHVTLYVANNAQVRPGDIACPVTV
;
A
#
# COMPACT_ATOMS: atom_id res chain seq x y z
N MET A 1 -27.92 -11.78 -22.53
CA MET A 1 -28.13 -11.31 -21.15
C MET A 1 -27.36 -12.09 -20.07
N ILE A 2 -27.45 -13.43 -19.96
CA ILE A 2 -26.78 -14.21 -18.88
C ILE A 2 -25.25 -14.02 -18.81
N VAL A 3 -24.57 -13.95 -19.97
CA VAL A 3 -23.11 -13.73 -20.02
C VAL A 3 -22.73 -12.32 -19.55
N ALA A 4 -23.49 -11.31 -19.98
CA ALA A 4 -23.26 -9.91 -19.62
C ALA A 4 -23.43 -9.69 -18.10
N GLU A 5 -24.44 -10.32 -17.49
CA GLU A 5 -24.64 -10.29 -16.04
C GLU A 5 -23.45 -10.91 -15.27
N ARG A 6 -22.90 -12.02 -15.77
CA ARG A 6 -21.72 -12.66 -15.16
C ARG A 6 -20.51 -11.72 -15.19
N VAL A 7 -20.25 -11.06 -16.31
CA VAL A 7 -19.14 -10.10 -16.45
C VAL A 7 -19.30 -8.94 -15.47
N TRP A 8 -20.51 -8.36 -15.37
CA TRP A 8 -20.81 -7.30 -14.42
C TRP A 8 -20.60 -7.73 -12.96
N ARG A 9 -21.10 -8.92 -12.57
CA ARG A 9 -20.92 -9.46 -11.21
C ARG A 9 -19.43 -9.66 -10.89
N MET A 10 -18.67 -10.23 -11.83
CA MET A 10 -17.22 -10.42 -11.66
C MET A 10 -16.49 -9.10 -11.53
N GLN A 11 -16.85 -8.08 -12.32
CA GLN A 11 -16.29 -6.74 -12.21
C GLN A 11 -16.51 -6.18 -10.80
N ARG A 12 -17.77 -6.10 -10.34
CA ARG A 12 -18.12 -5.56 -9.01
C ARG A 12 -17.43 -6.32 -7.87
N LEU A 13 -17.33 -7.65 -7.95
CA LEU A 13 -16.62 -8.44 -6.96
C LEU A 13 -15.12 -8.14 -6.99
N SER A 14 -14.49 -8.14 -8.16
CA SER A 14 -13.06 -7.86 -8.31
C SER A 14 -12.68 -6.47 -7.81
N GLY A 15 -13.51 -5.44 -8.07
CA GLY A 15 -13.30 -4.09 -7.52
C GLY A 15 -13.32 -4.05 -5.99
N ARG A 16 -14.23 -4.78 -5.35
CA ARG A 16 -14.27 -4.89 -3.87
C ARG A 16 -13.04 -5.62 -3.32
N VAL A 17 -12.64 -6.72 -3.96
CA VAL A 17 -11.44 -7.47 -3.56
C VAL A 17 -10.19 -6.61 -3.70
N ALA A 18 -10.03 -5.89 -4.82
CA ALA A 18 -8.93 -4.96 -5.03
C ALA A 18 -8.90 -3.85 -3.96
N MET A 19 -10.06 -3.26 -3.64
CA MET A 19 -10.18 -2.26 -2.58
C MET A 19 -9.69 -2.80 -1.23
N VAL A 20 -10.19 -3.98 -0.81
CA VAL A 20 -9.78 -4.60 0.46
C VAL A 20 -8.27 -4.86 0.49
N LEU A 21 -7.72 -5.45 -0.58
CA LEU A 21 -6.28 -5.74 -0.67
C LEU A 21 -5.43 -4.46 -0.56
N LEU A 22 -5.79 -3.40 -1.30
CA LEU A 22 -5.07 -2.14 -1.27
C LEU A 22 -5.19 -1.43 0.08
N THR A 23 -6.36 -1.47 0.72
CA THR A 23 -6.54 -0.94 2.08
C THR A 23 -5.67 -1.70 3.08
N LEU A 24 -5.66 -3.03 3.04
CA LEU A 24 -4.79 -3.83 3.91
C LEU A 24 -3.30 -3.56 3.65
N ALA A 25 -2.90 -3.38 2.39
CA ALA A 25 -1.54 -3.01 2.03
C ALA A 25 -1.13 -1.67 2.66
N LEU A 26 -2.00 -0.66 2.58
CA LEU A 26 -1.76 0.65 3.20
C LEU A 26 -1.67 0.57 4.73
N LEU A 27 -2.53 -0.23 5.36
CA LEU A 27 -2.47 -0.46 6.81
C LEU A 27 -1.16 -1.14 7.22
N CYS A 28 -0.70 -2.14 6.46
CA CYS A 28 0.58 -2.81 6.72
C CYS A 28 1.78 -1.87 6.52
N LEU A 29 1.72 -1.02 5.49
CA LEU A 29 2.74 -0.02 5.24
C LEU A 29 2.78 1.01 6.37
N PHE A 30 1.62 1.48 6.83
CA PHE A 30 1.51 2.41 7.96
C PHE A 30 2.06 1.79 9.25
N ASP A 31 1.74 0.54 9.54
CA ASP A 31 2.28 -0.20 10.69
C ASP A 31 3.81 -0.35 10.59
N GLY A 32 4.34 -0.66 9.40
CA GLY A 32 5.79 -0.71 9.15
C GLY A 32 6.48 0.64 9.33
N LEU A 33 5.89 1.72 8.82
CA LEU A 33 6.40 3.08 8.98
C LEU A 33 6.37 3.54 10.43
N ARG A 34 5.29 3.26 11.16
CA ARG A 34 5.21 3.50 12.60
C ARG A 34 6.27 2.71 13.35
N GLY A 35 6.51 1.46 12.96
CA GLY A 35 7.53 0.62 13.55
C GLY A 35 8.96 1.14 13.35
N GLY A 36 9.27 1.63 12.14
CA GLY A 36 10.61 2.10 11.78
C GLY A 36 10.89 3.56 12.14
N PHE A 37 10.07 4.51 11.66
CA PHE A 37 10.31 5.94 11.84
C PHE A 37 9.93 6.45 13.25
N LEU A 38 8.93 5.84 13.89
CA LEU A 38 8.40 6.31 15.18
C LEU A 38 8.72 5.36 16.35
N GLY A 39 9.08 4.10 16.10
CA GLY A 39 9.06 3.04 17.11
C GLY A 39 10.41 2.57 17.64
N SER A 40 11.48 2.59 16.83
CA SER A 40 12.78 2.00 17.23
C SER A 40 13.96 2.94 17.03
N SER A 41 13.75 4.26 17.09
CA SER A 41 14.75 5.31 16.82
C SER A 41 16.14 4.93 17.37
N GLY A 42 17.01 4.37 16.52
CA GLY A 42 18.39 4.04 16.85
C GLY A 42 18.66 2.79 17.72
N GLN A 43 17.68 1.94 18.05
CA GLN A 43 17.94 0.72 18.83
C GLN A 43 18.20 -0.50 17.93
N ILE A 44 19.39 -1.07 18.03
CA ILE A 44 19.81 -2.32 17.39
C ILE A 44 19.23 -3.49 18.20
N ARG A 45 18.62 -4.47 17.53
CA ARG A 45 17.86 -5.55 18.17
C ARG A 45 18.43 -6.91 17.76
N LEU A 46 19.05 -7.61 18.70
CA LEU A 46 19.79 -8.86 18.48
C LEU A 46 19.21 -10.01 19.29
N ILE A 47 19.50 -11.24 18.87
CA ILE A 47 19.41 -12.46 19.69
C ILE A 47 20.81 -13.13 19.75
N PRO A 48 21.10 -13.99 20.74
CA PRO A 48 22.36 -14.72 20.80
C PRO A 48 22.66 -15.46 19.50
N GLY A 49 23.91 -15.37 19.03
CA GLY A 49 24.39 -15.93 17.78
C GLY A 49 24.18 -15.05 16.54
N GLU A 50 23.48 -13.91 16.64
CA GLU A 50 23.32 -12.99 15.52
C GLU A 50 24.45 -11.97 15.41
N ARG A 51 24.66 -11.53 14.17
CA ARG A 51 25.53 -10.40 13.83
C ARG A 51 24.72 -9.28 13.20
N TYR A 52 25.04 -8.05 13.54
CA TYR A 52 24.43 -6.86 12.94
C TYR A 52 25.49 -5.95 12.35
N LEU A 53 25.41 -5.72 11.04
CA LEU A 53 26.31 -4.79 10.34
C LEU A 53 25.96 -3.36 10.71
N LEU A 54 26.97 -2.57 11.05
CA LEU A 54 26.81 -1.15 11.32
C LEU A 54 27.95 -0.33 10.72
N SER A 55 27.68 0.95 10.56
CA SER A 55 28.66 1.94 10.12
C SER A 55 28.43 3.25 10.85
N GLY A 56 29.47 4.06 10.92
CA GLY A 56 29.43 5.36 11.56
C GLY A 56 30.50 6.29 11.02
N PRO A 57 30.42 7.60 11.33
CA PRO A 57 31.50 8.52 11.04
C PRO A 57 32.77 8.14 11.81
N MET A 58 33.95 8.49 11.30
CA MET A 58 35.17 8.33 12.09
C MET A 58 35.08 9.17 13.38
N PRO A 59 35.53 8.63 14.54
CA PRO A 59 35.75 9.43 15.73
C PRO A 59 36.72 10.59 15.41
N PRO A 60 36.55 11.75 16.08
CA PRO A 60 37.44 12.88 15.86
C PRO A 60 38.90 12.49 16.12
N LYS A 61 39.83 12.98 15.29
CA LYS A 61 41.29 12.73 15.40
C LYS A 61 41.70 11.24 15.34
N THR A 62 40.91 10.40 14.68
CA THR A 62 41.30 9.02 14.35
C THR A 62 41.33 8.80 12.85
N ASP A 63 42.45 8.25 12.36
CA ASP A 63 42.64 7.90 10.95
C ASP A 63 42.58 6.38 10.73
N ARG A 64 42.66 5.60 11.82
CA ARG A 64 42.67 4.13 11.79
C ARG A 64 41.78 3.53 12.86
N ILE A 65 41.39 2.28 12.65
CA ILE A 65 40.49 1.53 13.54
C ILE A 65 41.18 1.17 14.86
N GLU A 66 42.50 0.98 14.85
CA GLU A 66 43.25 0.59 16.06
C GLU A 66 43.24 1.69 17.13
N ASP A 67 42.92 2.93 16.74
CA ASP A 67 42.79 4.06 17.66
C ASP A 67 41.38 4.17 18.29
N PHE A 68 40.46 3.26 17.95
CA PHE A 68 39.11 3.25 18.50
C PHE A 68 39.11 2.71 19.91
N VAL A 69 38.44 3.43 20.80
CA VAL A 69 38.09 2.95 22.13
C VAL A 69 36.62 2.58 22.12
N ILE A 70 36.33 1.31 22.37
CA ILE A 70 34.97 0.77 22.42
C ILE A 70 34.61 0.53 23.88
N GLU A 71 33.57 1.20 24.35
CA GLU A 71 33.08 1.11 25.72
C GLU A 71 31.65 0.54 25.77
N GLY A 72 31.27 0.02 26.95
CA GLY A 72 29.90 -0.43 27.24
C GLY A 72 29.58 -1.86 26.81
N ALA A 73 30.54 -2.55 26.19
CA ALA A 73 30.49 -4.00 26.02
C ALA A 73 30.73 -4.72 27.37
N PRO A 74 30.02 -5.83 27.65
CA PRO A 74 30.26 -6.63 28.85
C PRO A 74 31.67 -7.24 28.84
N ALA A 75 32.28 -7.34 30.03
CA ALA A 75 33.67 -7.75 30.21
C ALA A 75 33.95 -9.22 29.82
N ASP A 76 32.91 -10.05 29.77
CA ASP A 76 32.96 -11.45 29.34
C ASP A 76 33.11 -11.60 27.81
N GLY A 77 32.98 -10.50 27.06
CA GLY A 77 33.07 -10.48 25.59
C GLY A 77 31.86 -11.09 24.90
N ALA A 78 30.77 -11.36 25.62
CA ALA A 78 29.58 -12.00 25.05
C ALA A 78 28.81 -11.10 24.07
N LEU A 79 29.01 -9.78 24.15
CA LEU A 79 28.58 -8.81 23.16
C LEU A 79 29.76 -7.91 22.83
N ARG A 80 30.17 -7.86 21.56
CA ARG A 80 31.31 -7.04 21.12
C ARG A 80 31.01 -6.31 19.82
N LEU A 81 31.60 -5.12 19.69
CA LEU A 81 31.64 -4.38 18.44
C LEU A 81 33.01 -4.63 17.81
N VAL A 82 33.01 -5.07 16.55
CA VAL A 82 34.23 -5.33 15.77
C VAL A 82 34.23 -4.39 14.59
N ALA A 83 35.16 -3.43 14.58
CA ALA A 83 35.38 -2.54 13.45
C ALA A 83 36.31 -3.22 12.42
N GLU A 84 35.92 -3.22 11.15
CA GLU A 84 36.59 -4.00 10.09
C GLU A 84 37.30 -3.12 9.04
N GLY A 85 36.76 -1.94 8.73
CA GLY A 85 37.31 -1.11 7.67
C GLY A 85 36.89 0.35 7.72
N VAL A 86 37.73 1.21 7.15
CA VAL A 86 37.46 2.64 6.92
C VAL A 86 37.16 2.83 5.44
N PHE A 87 36.21 3.72 5.13
CA PHE A 87 35.83 4.09 3.77
C PHE A 87 35.44 5.57 3.72
N THR A 88 35.39 6.17 2.52
CA THR A 88 34.97 7.56 2.34
C THR A 88 33.45 7.64 2.15
N GLY A 89 32.80 8.54 2.90
CA GLY A 89 31.36 8.75 2.79
C GLY A 89 30.96 9.40 1.47
N PHE A 90 29.91 8.86 0.83
CA PHE A 90 29.46 9.25 -0.51
C PHE A 90 29.02 10.71 -0.64
N MET A 91 28.45 11.32 0.41
CA MET A 91 27.82 12.65 0.34
C MET A 91 28.76 13.81 0.71
N PHE A 92 29.82 13.58 1.50
CA PHE A 92 30.65 14.66 2.04
C PHE A 92 32.16 14.33 2.11
N GLY A 93 32.60 13.19 1.59
CA GLY A 93 34.02 12.80 1.60
C GLY A 93 34.63 12.56 2.99
N GLY A 94 33.84 12.71 4.08
CA GLY A 94 34.28 12.42 5.44
C GLY A 94 34.60 10.94 5.63
N GLY A 95 35.58 10.65 6.48
CA GLY A 95 35.92 9.29 6.87
C GLY A 95 34.75 8.61 7.58
N MET A 96 34.42 7.40 7.15
CA MET A 96 33.42 6.52 7.74
C MET A 96 34.10 5.19 8.09
N TRP A 97 33.59 4.49 9.08
CA TRP A 97 34.00 3.13 9.38
C TRP A 97 32.81 2.18 9.27
N ARG A 98 33.12 0.90 9.04
CA ARG A 98 32.16 -0.20 9.03
C ARG A 98 32.64 -1.31 9.94
N GLY A 99 31.69 -2.04 10.51
CA GLY A 99 31.94 -3.17 11.36
C GLY A 99 30.64 -3.91 11.65
N TYR A 100 30.68 -4.74 12.68
CA TYR A 100 29.52 -5.48 13.13
C TYR A 100 29.47 -5.57 14.65
N LEU A 101 28.26 -5.70 15.17
CA LEU A 101 28.01 -6.21 16.51
C LEU A 101 27.89 -7.73 16.43
N ASP A 102 28.62 -8.41 17.29
CA ASP A 102 28.62 -9.87 17.44
C ASP A 102 28.03 -10.19 18.81
N ALA A 103 26.82 -10.76 18.82
CA ALA A 103 26.24 -11.33 20.02
C ALA A 103 26.60 -12.81 20.06
N ASP A 104 27.51 -13.20 20.95
CA ASP A 104 27.87 -14.60 21.16
C ASP A 104 26.65 -15.42 21.60
N MET A 105 26.72 -16.74 21.48
CA MET A 105 25.67 -17.64 21.98
C MET A 105 25.44 -17.49 23.49
N ARG A 106 26.42 -16.98 24.23
CA ARG A 106 26.33 -16.71 25.69
C ARG A 106 25.85 -15.29 26.02
N ALA A 107 25.49 -14.48 25.03
CA ALA A 107 25.02 -13.11 25.26
C ALA A 107 23.79 -13.10 26.17
N VAL A 108 23.90 -12.37 27.29
CA VAL A 108 22.80 -12.25 28.25
C VAL A 108 21.73 -11.30 27.69
N PRO A 109 20.44 -11.63 27.81
CA PRO A 109 19.37 -10.72 27.40
C PRO A 109 19.39 -9.43 28.24
N GLY A 110 19.30 -8.28 27.57
CA GLY A 110 19.43 -6.99 28.24
C GLY A 110 19.50 -5.81 27.29
N ASN A 111 19.56 -4.61 27.87
CA ASN A 111 19.84 -3.39 27.15
C ASN A 111 21.31 -3.01 27.40
N TYR A 112 22.02 -2.71 26.34
CA TYR A 112 23.42 -2.32 26.33
C TYR A 112 23.54 -1.00 25.58
N GLU A 113 24.52 -0.20 25.97
CA GLU A 113 24.87 1.01 25.25
C GLU A 113 26.34 0.92 24.89
N ILE A 114 26.63 0.81 23.60
CA ILE A 114 27.99 0.68 23.10
C ILE A 114 28.42 2.00 22.50
N ARG A 115 29.56 2.51 22.97
CA ARG A 115 30.10 3.80 22.55
C ARG A 115 31.42 3.60 21.84
N VAL A 116 31.57 4.25 20.69
CA VAL A 116 32.84 4.33 19.97
C VAL A 116 33.41 5.73 20.18
N ARG A 117 34.65 5.79 20.66
CA ARG A 117 35.38 7.02 20.96
C ARG A 117 36.78 6.96 20.39
N ASP A 118 37.40 8.13 20.32
CA ASP A 118 38.85 8.24 20.17
C ASP A 118 39.55 8.01 21.52
N ARG A 119 40.82 7.62 21.46
CA ARG A 119 41.68 7.43 22.65
C ARG A 119 41.97 8.70 23.45
N PHE A 120 41.72 9.88 22.89
CA PHE A 120 42.02 11.17 23.52
C PHE A 120 40.84 11.70 24.34
N GLY A 121 39.70 10.99 24.36
CA GLY A 121 38.57 11.28 25.23
C GLY A 121 37.83 12.56 24.85
N GLU A 122 37.75 12.89 23.55
CA GLU A 122 36.96 14.05 23.12
C GLU A 122 35.46 13.87 23.38
N LYS A 123 34.70 14.98 23.23
CA LYS A 123 33.26 15.00 23.44
C LYS A 123 32.57 13.94 22.58
N GLN A 124 31.83 13.03 23.23
CA GLN A 124 31.10 11.95 22.57
C GLN A 124 30.21 12.47 21.42
N ASN A 125 30.44 11.95 20.22
CA ASN A 125 29.52 12.14 19.10
C ASN A 125 28.27 11.25 19.33
N PRO A 126 27.05 11.81 19.36
CA PRO A 126 25.82 11.01 19.49
C PRO A 126 25.66 9.94 18.40
N ALA A 127 26.21 10.17 17.20
CA ALA A 127 26.18 9.20 16.09
C ALA A 127 27.07 7.96 16.33
N LEU A 128 27.90 7.98 17.39
CA LEU A 128 28.78 6.88 17.80
C LEU A 128 28.32 6.22 19.10
N VAL A 129 27.07 6.46 19.51
CA VAL A 129 26.41 5.79 20.63
C VAL A 129 25.34 4.88 20.07
N PHE A 130 25.51 3.58 20.27
CA PHE A 130 24.62 2.55 19.79
C PHE A 130 23.83 1.95 20.95
N SER A 131 22.51 2.12 20.94
CA SER A 131 21.62 1.41 21.85
C SER A 131 21.38 0.00 21.31
N VAL A 132 21.75 -1.03 22.07
CA VAL A 132 21.62 -2.43 21.66
C VAL A 132 20.71 -3.15 22.64
N ARG A 133 19.74 -3.91 22.14
CA ARG A 133 18.89 -4.78 22.96
C ARG A 133 19.05 -6.22 22.51
N VAL A 134 19.53 -7.05 23.41
CA VAL A 134 19.63 -8.50 23.24
C VAL A 134 18.38 -9.14 23.83
N PHE A 135 17.64 -9.90 23.02
CA PHE A 135 16.46 -10.67 23.45
C PHE A 135 16.87 -12.13 23.71
N ALA A 136 16.16 -12.85 24.58
CA ALA A 136 16.49 -14.24 24.87
C ALA A 136 16.26 -15.17 23.66
N GLY A 137 15.29 -14.84 22.83
CA GLY A 137 15.03 -15.56 21.59
C GLY A 137 14.26 -14.78 20.55
N ALA A 138 14.03 -15.42 19.40
CA ALA A 138 13.31 -14.83 18.28
C ALA A 138 11.86 -14.46 18.62
N GLU A 139 11.21 -15.20 19.52
CA GLU A 139 9.85 -14.94 19.98
C GLU A 139 9.76 -13.66 20.83
N ASP A 140 10.66 -13.47 21.80
CA ASP A 140 10.71 -12.26 22.62
C ASP A 140 10.99 -11.02 21.76
N ARG A 141 11.91 -11.16 20.80
CA ARG A 141 12.17 -10.11 19.82
C ARG A 141 10.92 -9.79 18.99
N ARG A 142 10.17 -10.80 18.57
CA ARG A 142 8.92 -10.63 17.82
C ARG A 142 7.87 -9.94 18.67
N ALA A 143 7.65 -10.39 19.91
CA ALA A 143 6.67 -9.83 20.84
C ALA A 143 6.95 -8.35 21.16
N ALA A 144 8.23 -7.99 21.28
CA ALA A 144 8.66 -6.61 21.47
C ALA A 144 8.75 -5.79 20.17
N SER A 145 8.36 -6.34 19.01
CA SER A 145 8.38 -5.60 17.75
C SER A 145 7.42 -4.42 17.82
N PRO A 146 7.80 -3.22 17.35
CA PRO A 146 6.91 -2.07 17.34
C PRO A 146 5.77 -2.23 16.32
N SER A 147 5.98 -3.03 15.27
CA SER A 147 4.96 -3.41 14.29
C SER A 147 4.00 -4.46 14.84
N MET A 148 2.69 -4.19 14.73
CA MET A 148 1.64 -5.15 15.08
C MET A 148 1.62 -6.35 14.13
N VAL A 149 1.84 -6.11 12.84
CA VAL A 149 1.90 -7.17 11.82
C VAL A 149 2.99 -8.18 12.16
N THR A 150 4.19 -7.71 12.49
CA THR A 150 5.29 -8.60 12.90
C THR A 150 4.99 -9.35 14.19
N ARG A 151 4.36 -8.70 15.19
CA ARG A 151 3.97 -9.36 16.45
C ARG A 151 3.05 -10.55 16.20
N TRP A 152 2.05 -10.39 15.33
CA TRP A 152 0.97 -11.37 15.19
C TRP A 152 1.25 -12.45 14.17
N ILE A 153 1.78 -12.08 12.99
CA ILE A 153 1.95 -13.02 11.87
C ILE A 153 3.40 -13.30 11.53
N ALA A 154 4.37 -12.75 12.29
CA ALA A 154 5.80 -13.00 12.10
C ALA A 154 6.37 -12.60 10.72
N VAL A 155 5.63 -11.82 9.94
CA VAL A 155 6.04 -11.35 8.61
C VAL A 155 6.49 -9.90 8.69
N GLU A 156 7.45 -9.55 7.83
CA GLU A 156 7.87 -8.18 7.66
C GLU A 156 6.75 -7.33 7.03
N PRO A 157 6.33 -6.21 7.66
CA PRO A 157 5.16 -5.46 7.22
C PRO A 157 5.33 -4.87 5.82
N ARG A 158 6.57 -4.49 5.48
CA ARG A 158 6.93 -3.93 4.17
C ARG A 158 6.75 -4.96 3.05
N LEU A 159 7.20 -6.19 3.28
CA LEU A 159 7.04 -7.28 2.32
C LEU A 159 5.56 -7.64 2.15
N LEU A 160 4.82 -7.77 3.25
CA LEU A 160 3.38 -8.05 3.21
C LEU A 160 2.62 -6.94 2.46
N ALA A 161 2.91 -5.67 2.75
CA ALA A 161 2.34 -4.53 2.06
C ALA A 161 2.64 -4.57 0.55
N ALA A 162 3.88 -4.92 0.16
CA ALA A 162 4.26 -5.04 -1.25
C ALA A 162 3.48 -6.16 -1.95
N CYS A 163 3.37 -7.35 -1.33
CA CYS A 163 2.62 -8.46 -1.88
C CYS A 163 1.12 -8.15 -2.03
N LEU A 164 0.50 -7.61 -0.98
CA LEU A 164 -0.91 -7.21 -1.01
C LEU A 164 -1.18 -6.09 -2.02
N GLY A 165 -0.27 -5.11 -2.08
CA GLY A 165 -0.34 -4.00 -3.04
C GLY A 165 -0.25 -4.50 -4.48
N ALA A 166 0.73 -5.35 -4.79
CA ALA A 166 0.90 -5.95 -6.10
C ALA A 166 -0.34 -6.77 -6.52
N LEU A 167 -0.84 -7.62 -5.62
CA LEU A 167 -2.05 -8.41 -5.89
C LEU A 167 -3.29 -7.50 -6.07
N GLY A 168 -3.44 -6.46 -5.24
CA GLY A 168 -4.50 -5.48 -5.34
C GLY A 168 -4.49 -4.74 -6.68
N ILE A 169 -3.31 -4.34 -7.16
CA ILE A 169 -3.14 -3.74 -8.50
C ILE A 169 -3.53 -4.72 -9.60
N LEU A 170 -3.06 -5.98 -9.53
CA LEU A 170 -3.40 -7.00 -10.52
C LEU A 170 -4.91 -7.25 -10.61
N VAL A 171 -5.60 -7.35 -9.47
CA VAL A 171 -7.06 -7.49 -9.42
C VAL A 171 -7.75 -6.21 -9.90
N GLY A 172 -7.20 -5.03 -9.63
CA GLY A 172 -7.67 -3.75 -10.16
C GLY A 172 -7.57 -3.67 -11.69
N CYS A 173 -6.46 -4.12 -12.27
CA CYS A 173 -6.28 -4.24 -13.71
C CYS A 173 -7.31 -5.22 -14.31
N TRP A 174 -7.54 -6.35 -13.65
CA TRP A 174 -8.58 -7.30 -14.05
C TRP A 174 -9.98 -6.68 -14.02
N ASN A 175 -10.31 -5.94 -12.96
CA ASN A 175 -11.56 -5.18 -12.86
C ASN A 175 -11.72 -4.18 -14.01
N PHE A 176 -10.66 -3.48 -14.39
CA PHE A 176 -10.67 -2.57 -15.53
C PHE A 176 -10.95 -3.29 -16.85
N LEU A 177 -10.30 -4.44 -17.11
CA LEU A 177 -10.55 -5.25 -18.31
C LEU A 177 -11.99 -5.78 -18.35
N LEU A 178 -12.53 -6.22 -17.21
CA LEU A 178 -13.94 -6.63 -17.11
C LEU A 178 -14.89 -5.45 -17.36
N GLY A 179 -14.56 -4.25 -16.88
CA GLY A 179 -15.33 -3.04 -17.17
C GLY A 179 -15.33 -2.67 -18.64
N ARG A 180 -14.18 -2.78 -19.33
CA ARG A 180 -14.11 -2.60 -20.78
C ARG A 180 -14.95 -3.63 -21.52
N LYS A 181 -14.91 -4.90 -21.09
CA LYS A 181 -15.73 -5.96 -21.68
C LYS A 181 -17.22 -5.70 -21.46
N TRP A 182 -17.61 -5.34 -20.23
CA TRP A 182 -18.99 -4.97 -19.90
C TRP A 182 -19.50 -3.82 -20.77
N HIS A 183 -18.73 -2.74 -20.88
CA HIS A 183 -19.09 -1.62 -21.74
C HIS A 183 -19.21 -2.04 -23.21
N GLY A 184 -18.29 -2.84 -23.73
CA GLY A 184 -18.37 -3.37 -25.10
C GLY A 184 -19.62 -4.21 -25.37
N GLU A 185 -20.04 -5.04 -24.41
CA GLU A 185 -21.29 -5.81 -24.51
C GLU A 185 -22.53 -4.91 -24.52
N LEU A 186 -22.55 -3.83 -23.72
CA LEU A 186 -23.64 -2.86 -23.74
C LEU A 186 -23.74 -2.17 -25.10
N VAL A 187 -22.62 -1.66 -25.63
CA VAL A 187 -22.57 -1.00 -26.93
C VAL A 187 -23.01 -1.94 -28.06
N ALA A 188 -22.59 -3.21 -28.02
CA ALA A 188 -22.99 -4.22 -29.01
C ALA A 188 -24.51 -4.47 -29.02
N HIS A 189 -25.20 -4.24 -27.90
CA HIS A 189 -26.65 -4.34 -27.78
C HIS A 189 -27.36 -2.99 -27.98
N GLY A 190 -26.65 -1.93 -28.36
CA GLY A 190 -27.21 -0.59 -28.49
C GLY A 190 -27.71 -0.03 -27.15
N CYS A 191 -27.14 -0.49 -26.04
CA CYS A 191 -27.45 -0.04 -24.68
C CYS A 191 -26.28 0.76 -24.11
N GLY A 192 -26.53 1.51 -23.03
CA GLY A 192 -25.52 2.30 -22.33
C GLY A 192 -25.67 2.26 -20.82
N GLU A 193 -24.58 2.51 -20.09
CA GLU A 193 -24.60 2.61 -18.62
C GLU A 193 -24.84 4.06 -18.19
N VAL A 194 -25.78 4.27 -17.27
CA VAL A 194 -26.07 5.57 -16.66
C VAL A 194 -24.91 5.95 -15.75
N PHE A 195 -24.17 7.00 -16.10
CA PHE A 195 -23.03 7.47 -15.30
C PHE A 195 -23.29 8.83 -14.62
N ARG A 196 -24.31 9.56 -15.07
CA ARG A 196 -24.66 10.88 -14.54
C ARG A 196 -26.17 11.03 -14.35
N MET A 197 -26.54 11.70 -13.26
CA MET A 197 -27.91 12.12 -12.99
C MET A 197 -27.92 13.57 -12.56
N LYS A 198 -28.91 14.34 -13.02
CA LYS A 198 -29.18 15.71 -12.59
C LYS A 198 -30.68 15.94 -12.53
N THR A 199 -31.11 16.97 -11.81
CA THR A 199 -32.52 17.39 -11.80
C THR A 199 -32.60 18.73 -12.52
N VAL A 200 -33.46 18.84 -13.52
CA VAL A 200 -33.68 20.05 -14.32
C VAL A 200 -35.18 20.32 -14.36
N ASP A 201 -35.60 21.50 -13.95
CA ASP A 201 -37.01 21.93 -13.92
C ASP A 201 -37.96 20.93 -13.23
N GLY A 202 -37.49 20.34 -12.11
CA GLY A 202 -38.25 19.35 -11.34
C GLY A 202 -38.32 17.96 -11.97
N ARG A 203 -37.65 17.72 -13.10
CA ARG A 203 -37.56 16.41 -13.77
C ARG A 203 -36.17 15.80 -13.58
N ALA A 204 -36.13 14.50 -13.35
CA ALA A 204 -34.88 13.76 -13.30
C ALA A 204 -34.37 13.52 -14.73
N GLU A 205 -33.16 13.97 -15.00
CA GLU A 205 -32.47 13.82 -16.27
C GLU A 205 -31.21 12.97 -16.05
N VAL A 206 -31.04 11.93 -16.86
CA VAL A 206 -29.94 10.98 -16.74
C VAL A 206 -29.16 10.92 -18.04
N THR A 207 -27.85 10.75 -17.93
CA THR A 207 -26.97 10.60 -19.09
C THR A 207 -26.40 9.19 -19.09
N ALA A 208 -26.60 8.49 -20.20
CA ALA A 208 -26.07 7.16 -20.46
C ALA A 208 -25.00 7.22 -21.55
N ASP A 209 -23.93 6.44 -21.35
CA ASP A 209 -22.87 6.33 -22.34
C ASP A 209 -23.15 5.16 -23.30
N MET A 210 -23.38 5.48 -24.57
CA MET A 210 -23.72 4.54 -25.64
C MET A 210 -22.49 4.19 -26.51
N GLY A 211 -21.33 4.80 -26.25
CA GLY A 211 -20.03 4.48 -26.85
C GLY A 211 -19.86 4.78 -28.36
N SER A 212 -20.93 5.08 -29.10
CA SER A 212 -20.91 5.37 -30.54
C SER A 212 -21.78 6.60 -30.85
N PRO A 213 -21.54 7.34 -31.96
CA PRO A 213 -22.43 8.40 -32.40
C PRO A 213 -23.85 7.85 -32.46
N CYS A 214 -24.78 8.46 -31.72
CA CYS A 214 -26.13 7.97 -31.66
C CYS A 214 -27.05 8.86 -32.50
N ASP A 215 -27.68 8.25 -33.50
CA ASP A 215 -28.71 8.85 -34.35
C ASP A 215 -30.12 8.58 -33.77
N ILE A 216 -30.23 8.67 -32.45
CA ILE A 216 -31.47 8.35 -31.76
C ILE A 216 -32.33 9.63 -31.71
N PRO A 217 -33.55 9.59 -32.28
CA PRO A 217 -34.38 10.78 -32.36
C PRO A 217 -34.83 11.24 -30.97
N GLN A 218 -35.00 12.56 -30.82
CA GLN A 218 -35.61 13.12 -29.61
C GLN A 218 -37.01 12.55 -29.42
N GLY A 219 -37.38 12.29 -28.16
CA GLY A 219 -38.64 11.65 -27.78
C GLY A 219 -38.65 10.13 -27.88
N ALA A 220 -37.59 9.48 -28.41
CA ALA A 220 -37.53 8.02 -28.48
C ALA A 220 -37.65 7.38 -27.08
N PRO A 221 -38.45 6.30 -26.94
CA PRO A 221 -38.62 5.61 -25.66
C PRO A 221 -37.40 4.75 -25.31
N PHE A 222 -36.99 4.82 -24.04
CA PHE A 222 -35.92 4.01 -23.46
C PHE A 222 -36.41 3.27 -22.23
N ARG A 223 -35.89 2.06 -22.06
CA ARG A 223 -36.08 1.24 -20.87
C ARG A 223 -34.83 1.31 -20.01
N PHE A 224 -35.03 1.55 -18.71
CA PHE A 224 -34.00 1.43 -17.70
C PHE A 224 -34.10 0.07 -17.02
N SER A 225 -32.98 -0.63 -16.91
CA SER A 225 -32.88 -1.93 -16.22
C SER A 225 -31.63 -1.98 -15.35
N HIS A 226 -31.61 -2.84 -14.36
CA HIS A 226 -30.44 -3.10 -13.53
C HIS A 226 -30.19 -4.61 -13.48
N PRO A 227 -28.93 -5.07 -13.62
CA PRO A 227 -28.59 -6.50 -13.68
C PRO A 227 -29.19 -7.36 -12.55
N LEU A 228 -29.37 -6.79 -11.35
CA LEU A 228 -29.96 -7.50 -10.20
C LEU A 228 -31.40 -7.10 -9.87
N ARG A 229 -31.85 -5.90 -10.27
CA ARG A 229 -33.18 -5.38 -9.87
C ARG A 229 -34.23 -5.59 -10.95
N GLY A 230 -33.84 -6.03 -12.15
CA GLY A 230 -34.73 -6.12 -13.30
C GLY A 230 -35.04 -4.74 -13.85
N ASP A 231 -36.27 -4.55 -14.33
CA ASP A 231 -36.70 -3.28 -14.92
C ASP A 231 -36.93 -2.22 -13.84
N VAL A 232 -36.35 -1.05 -14.07
CA VAL A 232 -36.29 0.06 -13.10
C VAL A 232 -37.20 1.21 -13.53
N GLY A 233 -37.50 1.31 -14.82
CA GLY A 233 -38.46 2.28 -15.34
C GLY A 233 -38.25 2.61 -16.82
N TYR A 234 -38.84 3.72 -17.25
CA TYR A 234 -38.77 4.19 -18.64
C TYR A 234 -38.39 5.67 -18.69
N GLY A 235 -37.90 6.09 -19.84
CA GLY A 235 -37.60 7.49 -20.13
C GLY A 235 -37.68 7.81 -21.61
N THR A 236 -37.48 9.09 -21.93
CA THR A 236 -37.52 9.60 -23.30
C THR A 236 -36.27 10.41 -23.60
N VAL A 237 -35.75 10.28 -24.83
CA VAL A 237 -34.55 11.00 -25.27
C VAL A 237 -34.80 12.50 -25.34
N VAL A 238 -33.90 13.27 -24.72
CA VAL A 238 -33.86 14.74 -24.74
C VAL A 238 -32.86 15.21 -25.79
N SER A 239 -31.66 14.63 -25.75
CA SER A 239 -30.60 14.91 -26.70
C SER A 239 -29.68 13.72 -26.83
N CYS A 240 -29.01 13.65 -27.97
CA CYS A 240 -27.90 12.74 -28.17
C CYS A 240 -26.71 13.50 -28.74
N GLU A 241 -25.58 13.47 -28.02
CA GLU A 241 -24.38 14.20 -28.40
C GLU A 241 -23.14 13.36 -28.07
N LYS A 242 -22.22 13.24 -29.04
CA LYS A 242 -20.91 12.58 -28.87
C LYS A 242 -20.98 11.16 -28.27
N GLY A 243 -22.04 10.42 -28.59
CA GLY A 243 -22.29 9.07 -28.08
C GLY A 243 -22.80 8.99 -26.66
N HIS A 244 -23.25 10.11 -26.10
CA HIS A 244 -23.99 10.17 -24.86
C HIS A 244 -25.45 10.49 -25.14
N VAL A 245 -26.34 9.71 -24.54
CA VAL A 245 -27.79 9.89 -24.60
C VAL A 245 -28.25 10.49 -23.29
N THR A 246 -28.98 11.59 -23.40
CA THR A 246 -29.60 12.28 -22.28
C THR A 246 -31.10 11.99 -22.29
N LEU A 247 -31.63 11.53 -21.16
CA LEU A 247 -32.98 11.00 -21.03
C LEU A 247 -33.72 11.69 -19.90
N TYR A 248 -34.98 12.06 -20.11
CA TYR A 248 -35.91 12.35 -19.01
C TYR A 248 -36.46 11.05 -18.46
N VAL A 249 -36.40 10.89 -17.15
CA VAL A 249 -36.93 9.75 -16.43
C VAL A 249 -38.41 9.99 -16.13
N ALA A 250 -39.26 8.99 -16.37
CA ALA A 250 -40.69 9.08 -16.05
C ALA A 250 -40.89 9.27 -14.53
N ASN A 251 -41.90 10.08 -14.16
CA ASN A 251 -42.27 10.31 -12.77
C ASN A 251 -42.58 8.95 -12.11
N ASN A 252 -41.83 8.61 -11.04
CA ASN A 252 -41.83 7.37 -10.23
C ASN A 252 -40.73 6.32 -10.52
N ALA A 253 -39.87 6.50 -11.53
CA ALA A 253 -38.77 5.54 -11.76
C ALA A 253 -37.55 5.79 -10.84
N GLN A 254 -37.02 4.73 -10.20
CA GLN A 254 -35.88 4.79 -9.28
C GLN A 254 -34.54 4.46 -9.97
N VAL A 255 -34.24 5.21 -11.02
CA VAL A 255 -32.99 5.08 -11.78
C VAL A 255 -31.80 5.53 -10.92
N ARG A 256 -30.67 4.85 -11.02
CA ARG A 256 -29.43 5.12 -10.29
C ARG A 256 -28.21 5.04 -11.22
N PRO A 257 -27.07 5.66 -10.85
CA PRO A 257 -25.82 5.41 -11.57
C PRO A 257 -25.47 3.92 -11.55
N GLY A 258 -25.08 3.38 -12.71
CA GLY A 258 -24.83 1.97 -12.94
C GLY A 258 -26.04 1.18 -13.46
N ASP A 259 -27.21 1.81 -13.60
CA ASP A 259 -28.33 1.24 -14.35
C ASP A 259 -28.06 1.29 -15.86
N ILE A 260 -28.75 0.45 -16.61
CA ILE A 260 -28.59 0.26 -18.04
C ILE A 260 -29.76 0.92 -18.74
N ALA A 261 -29.49 1.78 -19.71
CA ALA A 261 -30.47 2.38 -20.61
C ALA A 261 -30.41 1.67 -21.96
N CYS A 262 -31.52 1.11 -22.42
CA CYS A 262 -31.65 0.48 -23.74
C CYS A 262 -32.82 1.11 -24.50
N PRO A 263 -32.73 1.29 -25.83
CA PRO A 263 -33.88 1.65 -26.66
C PRO A 263 -35.00 0.63 -26.50
N VAL A 264 -36.25 1.08 -26.46
CA VAL A 264 -37.39 0.17 -26.59
C VAL A 264 -37.53 -0.16 -28.07
N THR A 265 -37.13 -1.35 -28.50
CA THR A 265 -37.44 -1.82 -29.85
C THR A 265 -38.94 -2.06 -29.96
N VAL A 266 -39.58 -1.32 -30.87
CA VAL A 266 -40.96 -1.54 -31.33
C VAL A 266 -41.00 -2.74 -32.26
#